data_AF-A0A2I4D431-F1
#
_entry.id   AF-A0A2I4D431-F1
#
_cell.length_a   1.000
_cell.length_b   1.000
_cell.length_c   1.000
_cell.angle_alpha   90.00
_cell.angle_beta   90.00
_cell.angle_gamma   90.00
#
_symmetry.space_group_name_H-M   'P 1'
#
loop_
_entity.id
_entity.type
_entity.pdbx_description
1 polymer ?
#
loop_
_entity_poly.entity_id
_entity_poly.type
_entity_poly.pdbx_seq_one_letter_code
_entity_poly.pdbx_strand_id
1 'polypeptide(L)'
;MELIEFLEEDPDDKDVLKGFTKTLVNIRNRHNNVVPTMAQGVLEYKEAFGVDPVTNQNVQYFLDRFYMSRISTRMLMNQHTLIFDGSVNPAHPKHIGSIDPSCDVVEVVKDAYETSKMLCEQYYLTSPDMEIMEVNSKTPEQPIHIVYVPSHLYHMLFELFKNAMRATVETHETSPGLPPIKVRVALGHEDLTIKMSDRGGGVPLRKIERLFSYMYSTAPSPVHVDNSRNAPLAGFGYGLPISRLYAKYFQGDLQLYSMEGYGTAAVIYLKALSSESVERLPVFNKSALRHYQSSSEADDWCMPSKEPKNLGKFERTH
;
A
#
# COMPACT_ATOMS: atom_id res chain seq x y z
N MET A 1 -28.51 -4.28 -0.71
CA MET A 1 -29.94 -3.88 -0.69
C MET A 1 -30.20 -2.87 0.42
N GLU A 2 -29.59 -3.02 1.60
CA GLU A 2 -29.77 -2.13 2.77
C GLU A 2 -29.64 -0.61 2.51
N LEU A 3 -28.77 -0.14 1.60
CA LEU A 3 -28.66 1.29 1.26
C LEU A 3 -29.72 1.79 0.28
N ILE A 4 -30.34 0.88 -0.49
CA ILE A 4 -31.36 1.22 -1.50
C ILE A 4 -32.65 1.65 -0.81
N GLU A 5 -32.90 1.12 0.39
CA GLU A 5 -34.07 1.46 1.22
C GLU A 5 -34.14 2.95 1.56
N PHE A 6 -33.01 3.67 1.55
CA PHE A 6 -32.95 5.10 1.87
C PHE A 6 -33.17 6.02 0.66
N LEU A 7 -33.42 5.50 -0.56
CA LEU A 7 -33.50 6.33 -1.77
C LEU A 7 -34.74 7.24 -1.82
N GLU A 8 -35.86 6.78 -1.27
CA GLU A 8 -37.16 7.47 -1.30
C GLU A 8 -37.56 8.01 0.08
N GLU A 9 -36.68 7.89 1.07
CA GLU A 9 -36.91 8.35 2.44
C GLU A 9 -36.72 9.87 2.57
N ASP A 10 -37.41 10.47 3.54
CA ASP A 10 -37.37 11.91 3.78
C ASP A 10 -36.01 12.33 4.41
N PRO A 11 -35.21 13.19 3.77
CA PRO A 11 -33.93 13.64 4.32
C PRO A 11 -34.07 14.55 5.54
N ASP A 12 -35.24 15.14 5.79
CA ASP A 12 -35.49 15.99 6.97
C ASP A 12 -35.90 15.18 8.21
N ASP A 13 -36.20 13.88 8.05
CA ASP A 13 -36.52 12.98 9.15
C ASP A 13 -35.25 12.55 9.91
N LYS A 14 -35.17 12.95 11.19
CA LYS A 14 -34.04 12.63 12.07
C LYS A 14 -33.87 11.15 12.35
N ASP A 15 -34.95 10.38 12.38
CA ASP A 15 -34.88 8.94 12.62
C ASP A 15 -34.34 8.20 11.39
N VAL A 16 -34.69 8.67 10.18
CA VAL A 16 -34.08 8.22 8.92
C VAL A 16 -32.57 8.52 8.93
N LEU A 17 -32.15 9.74 9.27
CA LEU A 17 -30.72 10.12 9.32
C LEU A 17 -29.90 9.29 10.32
N LYS A 18 -30.46 9.03 11.51
CA LYS A 18 -29.84 8.14 12.52
C LYS A 18 -29.78 6.70 12.03
N GLY A 19 -30.87 6.22 11.43
CA GLY A 19 -30.95 4.90 10.81
C GLY A 19 -29.88 4.70 9.74
N PHE A 20 -29.73 5.68 8.85
CA PHE A 20 -28.72 5.69 7.80
C PHE A 20 -27.29 5.60 8.36
N THR A 21 -26.97 6.45 9.36
CA THR A 21 -25.65 6.45 10.00
C THR A 21 -25.34 5.10 10.64
N LYS A 22 -26.31 4.48 11.33
CA LYS A 22 -26.18 3.14 11.90
C LYS A 22 -25.96 2.07 10.83
N THR A 23 -26.68 2.15 9.71
CA THR A 23 -26.50 1.25 8.56
C THR A 23 -25.07 1.37 7.99
N LEU A 24 -24.52 2.58 7.85
CA LEU A 24 -23.14 2.77 7.41
C LEU A 24 -22.12 2.14 8.37
N VAL A 25 -22.33 2.27 9.70
CA VAL A 25 -21.46 1.62 10.70
C VAL A 25 -21.50 0.09 10.55
N ASN A 26 -22.68 -0.49 10.38
CA ASN A 26 -22.86 -1.94 10.19
C ASN A 26 -22.16 -2.42 8.91
N ILE A 27 -22.35 -1.71 7.80
CA ILE A 27 -21.70 -1.98 6.53
C ILE A 27 -20.18 -1.90 6.69
N ARG A 28 -19.64 -0.84 7.31
CA ARG A 28 -18.21 -0.69 7.56
C ARG A 28 -17.65 -1.89 8.33
N ASN A 29 -18.32 -2.29 9.42
CA ASN A 29 -17.88 -3.39 10.27
C ASN A 29 -17.91 -4.74 9.53
N ARG A 30 -18.97 -5.00 8.76
CA ARG A 30 -19.09 -6.21 7.92
C ARG A 30 -17.96 -6.29 6.89
N HIS A 31 -17.50 -5.16 6.35
CA HIS A 31 -16.44 -5.14 5.35
C HIS A 31 -15.01 -5.14 5.93
N ASN A 32 -14.82 -5.26 7.26
CA ASN A 32 -13.49 -5.24 7.88
C ASN A 32 -12.58 -6.35 7.33
N ASN A 33 -13.10 -7.54 7.09
CA ASN A 33 -12.32 -8.71 6.66
C ASN A 33 -12.24 -8.90 5.13
N VAL A 34 -12.69 -7.93 4.33
CA VAL A 34 -12.72 -8.08 2.86
C VAL A 34 -11.33 -8.30 2.26
N VAL A 35 -10.30 -7.60 2.75
CA VAL A 35 -8.92 -7.76 2.25
C VAL A 35 -8.39 -9.18 2.47
N PRO A 36 -8.38 -9.72 3.70
CA PRO A 36 -7.92 -11.09 3.92
C PRO A 36 -8.82 -12.13 3.22
N THR A 37 -10.14 -11.95 3.19
CA THR A 37 -11.04 -12.89 2.48
C THR A 37 -10.78 -12.93 0.99
N MET A 38 -10.56 -11.77 0.34
CA MET A 38 -10.23 -11.74 -1.08
C MET A 38 -8.83 -12.28 -1.37
N ALA A 39 -7.85 -12.00 -0.51
CA ALA A 39 -6.51 -12.58 -0.63
C ALA A 39 -6.55 -14.11 -0.54
N GLN A 40 -7.33 -14.64 0.39
CA GLN A 40 -7.53 -16.09 0.55
C GLN A 40 -8.18 -16.71 -0.69
N GLY A 41 -9.24 -16.10 -1.25
CA GLY A 41 -9.88 -16.62 -2.46
C GLY A 41 -8.95 -16.62 -3.69
N VAL A 42 -8.07 -15.62 -3.83
CA VAL A 42 -7.07 -15.58 -4.91
C VAL A 42 -6.00 -16.66 -4.71
N LEU A 43 -5.62 -16.95 -3.46
CA LEU A 43 -4.69 -18.03 -3.15
C LEU A 43 -5.29 -19.40 -3.47
N GLU A 44 -6.53 -19.66 -3.04
CA GLU A 44 -7.26 -20.90 -3.34
C GLU A 44 -7.40 -21.11 -4.85
N TYR A 45 -7.70 -20.05 -5.60
CA TYR A 45 -7.75 -20.11 -7.06
C TYR A 45 -6.39 -20.49 -7.66
N LYS A 46 -5.31 -19.85 -7.21
CA LYS A 46 -3.94 -20.13 -7.66
C LYS A 46 -3.51 -21.57 -7.38
N GLU A 47 -3.87 -22.10 -6.22
CA GLU A 47 -3.53 -23.48 -5.82
C GLU A 47 -4.32 -24.53 -6.61
N ALA A 48 -5.61 -24.26 -6.87
CA ALA A 48 -6.48 -25.20 -7.58
C ALA A 48 -6.25 -25.23 -9.10
N PHE A 49 -5.99 -24.09 -9.73
CA PHE A 49 -5.99 -23.96 -11.19
C PHE A 49 -4.62 -23.58 -11.79
N GLY A 50 -3.64 -23.24 -10.95
CA GLY A 50 -2.42 -22.60 -11.42
C GLY A 50 -2.68 -21.15 -11.87
N VAL A 51 -1.71 -20.55 -12.54
CA VAL A 51 -1.80 -19.16 -13.02
C VAL A 51 -1.14 -19.03 -14.38
N ASP A 52 -1.93 -18.69 -15.39
CA ASP A 52 -1.42 -18.24 -16.68
C ASP A 52 -1.24 -16.70 -16.71
N PRO A 53 -0.43 -16.15 -17.63
CA PRO A 53 -0.17 -14.71 -17.70
C PRO A 53 -1.43 -13.83 -17.89
N VAL A 54 -2.40 -14.29 -18.69
CA VAL A 54 -3.63 -13.52 -18.98
C VAL A 54 -4.49 -13.43 -17.74
N THR A 55 -4.70 -14.56 -17.06
CA THR A 55 -5.44 -14.58 -15.79
C THR A 55 -4.75 -13.72 -14.73
N ASN A 56 -3.42 -13.78 -14.60
CA ASN A 56 -2.68 -12.94 -13.65
C ASN A 56 -2.90 -11.44 -13.91
N GLN A 57 -2.85 -11.01 -15.18
CA GLN A 57 -3.10 -9.63 -15.56
C GLN A 57 -4.53 -9.19 -15.23
N ASN A 58 -5.52 -10.06 -15.50
CA ASN A 58 -6.92 -9.78 -15.21
C ASN A 58 -7.20 -9.67 -13.70
N VAL A 59 -6.62 -10.59 -12.91
CA VAL A 59 -6.71 -10.56 -11.45
C VAL A 59 -6.04 -9.30 -10.89
N GLN A 60 -4.86 -8.93 -11.40
CA GLN A 60 -4.17 -7.70 -10.99
C GLN A 60 -5.03 -6.45 -11.27
N TYR A 61 -5.54 -6.31 -12.50
CA TYR A 61 -6.40 -5.20 -12.90
C TYR A 61 -7.69 -5.14 -12.06
N PHE A 62 -8.30 -6.30 -11.79
CA PHE A 62 -9.48 -6.40 -10.94
C PHE A 62 -9.19 -5.94 -9.51
N LEU A 63 -8.15 -6.48 -8.88
CA LEU A 63 -7.84 -6.23 -7.47
C LEU A 63 -7.44 -4.78 -7.22
N ASP A 64 -6.66 -4.17 -8.12
CA ASP A 64 -6.32 -2.74 -8.03
C ASP A 64 -7.59 -1.88 -7.96
N ARG A 65 -8.55 -2.17 -8.84
CA ARG A 65 -9.82 -1.43 -8.91
C ARG A 65 -10.74 -1.76 -7.74
N PHE A 66 -10.84 -3.02 -7.37
CA PHE A 66 -11.66 -3.48 -6.26
C PHE A 66 -11.21 -2.81 -4.94
N TYR A 67 -9.91 -2.83 -4.66
CA TYR A 67 -9.37 -2.20 -3.45
C TYR A 67 -9.41 -0.68 -3.50
N MET A 68 -9.21 -0.04 -4.66
CA MET A 68 -9.42 1.41 -4.81
C MET A 68 -10.86 1.81 -4.48
N SER A 69 -11.85 1.08 -5.01
CA SER A 69 -13.27 1.28 -4.67
C SER A 69 -13.54 1.08 -3.17
N ARG A 70 -12.91 0.08 -2.56
CA ARG A 70 -13.01 -0.16 -1.11
C ARG A 70 -12.41 0.97 -0.27
N ILE A 71 -11.26 1.53 -0.68
CA ILE A 71 -10.65 2.68 -0.01
C ILE A 71 -11.60 3.88 -0.06
N SER A 72 -12.16 4.19 -1.23
CA SER A 72 -13.12 5.30 -1.39
C SER A 72 -14.40 5.12 -0.58
N THR A 73 -15.04 3.95 -0.67
CA THR A 73 -16.26 3.68 0.10
C THR A 73 -16.01 3.75 1.60
N ARG A 74 -14.85 3.26 2.09
CA ARG A 74 -14.44 3.44 3.49
C ARG A 74 -14.21 4.92 3.84
N MET A 75 -13.61 5.70 2.94
CA MET A 75 -13.41 7.14 3.13
C MET A 75 -14.75 7.85 3.34
N LEU A 76 -15.71 7.66 2.43
CA LEU A 76 -17.05 8.27 2.51
C LEU A 76 -17.80 7.86 3.80
N MET A 77 -17.81 6.56 4.12
CA MET A 77 -18.45 6.06 5.34
C MET A 77 -17.81 6.62 6.61
N ASN A 78 -16.47 6.69 6.65
CA ASN A 78 -15.76 7.25 7.80
C ASN A 78 -16.03 8.73 7.96
N GLN A 79 -16.05 9.50 6.87
CA GLN A 79 -16.39 10.92 6.94
C GLN A 79 -17.78 11.15 7.50
N HIS A 80 -18.80 10.46 6.96
CA HIS A 80 -20.17 10.59 7.45
C HIS A 80 -20.27 10.21 8.94
N THR A 81 -19.74 9.04 9.31
CA THR A 81 -19.84 8.55 10.69
C THR A 81 -19.08 9.43 11.68
N LEU A 82 -17.86 9.87 11.37
CA LEU A 82 -17.09 10.71 12.30
C LEU A 82 -17.68 12.12 12.49
N ILE A 83 -18.43 12.64 11.52
CA ILE A 83 -19.04 13.97 11.60
C ILE A 83 -20.42 13.90 12.27
N PHE A 84 -21.24 12.89 11.94
CA PHE A 84 -22.67 12.88 12.30
C PHE A 84 -23.07 11.89 13.40
N ASP A 85 -22.22 10.94 13.79
CA ASP A 85 -22.52 9.95 14.85
C ASP A 85 -22.46 10.55 16.28
N GLY A 86 -22.26 11.87 16.40
CA GLY A 86 -22.25 12.60 17.68
C GLY A 86 -21.02 12.31 18.56
N SER A 87 -20.11 11.44 18.12
CA SER A 87 -18.85 11.16 18.78
C SER A 87 -17.79 12.15 18.29
N VAL A 88 -17.61 13.26 19.03
CA VAL A 88 -16.41 14.07 18.85
C VAL A 88 -15.24 13.17 19.21
N ASN A 89 -14.36 12.85 18.26
CA ASN A 89 -13.18 12.05 18.54
C ASN A 89 -12.31 12.81 19.55
N PRO A 90 -12.25 12.39 20.83
CA PRO A 90 -11.56 13.17 21.87
C PRO A 90 -10.05 13.24 21.61
N ALA A 91 -9.52 12.25 20.89
CA ALA A 91 -8.09 12.17 20.55
C ALA A 91 -7.68 13.20 19.49
N HIS A 92 -8.58 13.58 18.58
CA HIS A 92 -8.26 14.49 17.47
C HIS A 92 -9.38 15.50 17.22
N PRO A 93 -9.60 16.46 18.16
CA PRO A 93 -10.71 17.41 18.07
C PRO A 93 -10.58 18.41 16.92
N LYS A 94 -9.40 18.55 16.31
CA LYS A 94 -9.14 19.47 15.18
C LYS A 94 -9.36 18.84 13.81
N HIS A 95 -9.63 17.53 13.74
CA HIS A 95 -9.85 16.84 12.48
C HIS A 95 -11.26 17.11 11.93
N ILE A 96 -11.37 17.16 10.62
CA ILE A 96 -12.66 17.19 9.91
C ILE A 96 -12.96 15.77 9.46
N GLY A 97 -13.67 15.05 10.32
CA GLY A 97 -13.83 13.60 10.21
C GLY A 97 -12.48 12.88 10.31
N SER A 98 -12.03 12.23 9.25
CA SER A 98 -10.71 11.58 9.16
C SER A 98 -9.62 12.43 8.52
N ILE A 99 -9.94 13.65 8.06
CA ILE A 99 -8.97 14.57 7.44
C ILE A 99 -8.37 15.47 8.51
N ASP A 100 -7.05 15.53 8.55
CA ASP A 100 -6.32 16.54 9.32
C ASP A 100 -5.96 17.72 8.40
N PRO A 101 -6.49 18.94 8.65
CA PRO A 101 -6.15 20.12 7.88
C PRO A 101 -4.70 20.59 8.07
N SER A 102 -3.98 20.09 9.07
CA SER A 102 -2.59 20.46 9.36
C SER A 102 -1.80 19.22 9.79
N CYS A 103 -1.86 18.15 8.99
CA CYS A 103 -1.17 16.89 9.23
C CYS A 103 0.34 17.08 9.29
N ASP A 104 0.95 16.86 10.46
CA ASP A 104 2.40 16.81 10.63
C ASP A 104 2.93 15.51 10.02
N VAL A 105 3.58 15.62 8.87
CA VAL A 105 4.07 14.47 8.11
C VAL A 105 5.15 13.72 8.88
N VAL A 106 5.97 14.43 9.66
CA VAL A 106 7.12 13.89 10.36
C VAL A 106 6.69 13.14 11.61
N GLU A 107 5.66 13.62 12.30
CA GLU A 107 5.01 12.89 13.38
C GLU A 107 4.49 11.53 12.89
N VAL A 108 3.73 11.51 11.76
CA VAL A 108 3.20 10.25 11.20
C VAL A 108 4.31 9.28 10.78
N VAL A 109 5.45 9.80 10.27
CA VAL A 109 6.64 8.99 9.99
C VAL A 109 7.21 8.36 11.25
N LYS A 110 7.35 9.12 12.34
CA LYS A 110 7.85 8.62 13.62
C LYS A 110 6.91 7.56 14.20
N ASP A 111 5.61 7.80 14.19
CA ASP A 111 4.62 6.85 14.71
C ASP A 111 4.64 5.51 13.96
N ALA A 112 4.72 5.57 12.62
CA ALA A 112 4.79 4.37 11.79
C ALA A 112 6.12 3.62 11.98
N TYR A 113 7.21 4.35 12.18
CA TYR A 113 8.52 3.79 12.50
C TYR A 113 8.50 3.08 13.84
N GLU A 114 8.06 3.73 14.93
CA GLU A 114 8.05 3.14 16.27
C GLU A 114 7.20 1.86 16.34
N THR A 115 6.03 1.87 15.68
CA THR A 115 5.20 0.66 15.63
C THR A 115 5.84 -0.46 14.83
N SER A 116 6.50 -0.14 13.71
CA SER A 116 7.24 -1.14 12.93
C SER A 116 8.45 -1.66 13.69
N LYS A 117 9.14 -0.78 14.44
CA LYS A 117 10.30 -1.09 15.28
C LYS A 117 9.93 -2.10 16.35
N MET A 118 8.84 -1.84 17.09
CA MET A 118 8.32 -2.77 18.11
C MET A 118 8.05 -4.17 17.54
N LEU A 119 7.42 -4.25 16.36
CA LEU A 119 7.16 -5.53 15.69
C LEU A 119 8.45 -6.22 15.22
N CYS A 120 9.40 -5.45 14.68
CA CYS A 120 10.70 -5.96 14.27
C CYS A 120 11.48 -6.52 15.45
N GLU A 121 11.53 -5.80 16.57
CA GLU A 121 12.21 -6.24 17.81
C GLU A 121 11.53 -7.45 18.43
N GLN A 122 10.20 -7.51 18.41
CA GLN A 122 9.47 -8.68 18.89
C GLN A 122 9.82 -9.95 18.10
N TYR A 123 10.08 -9.84 16.79
CA TYR A 123 10.35 -10.98 15.92
C TYR A 123 11.85 -11.31 15.79
N TYR A 124 12.71 -10.30 15.61
CA TYR A 124 14.14 -10.44 15.35
C TYR A 124 15.04 -10.12 16.55
N LEU A 125 14.47 -9.65 17.68
CA LEU A 125 15.20 -9.19 18.87
C LEU A 125 16.13 -7.98 18.63
N THR A 126 16.02 -7.35 17.45
CA THR A 126 16.79 -6.17 17.06
C THR A 126 16.03 -5.39 15.98
N SER A 127 16.39 -4.14 15.75
CA SER A 127 15.82 -3.29 14.71
C SER A 127 16.83 -2.22 14.27
N PRO A 128 16.77 -1.75 13.00
CA PRO A 128 17.58 -0.63 12.55
C PRO A 128 17.03 0.71 13.09
N ASP A 129 17.94 1.63 13.41
CA ASP A 129 17.58 3.02 13.74
C ASP A 129 17.03 3.77 12.53
N MET A 130 16.35 4.90 12.77
CA MET A 130 15.88 5.81 11.72
C MET A 130 16.66 7.13 11.74
N GLU A 131 17.12 7.56 10.57
CA GLU A 131 17.60 8.93 10.32
C GLU A 131 16.57 9.68 9.47
N ILE A 132 16.03 10.78 9.98
CA ILE A 132 15.08 11.63 9.24
C ILE A 132 15.70 12.96 8.85
N MET A 133 15.42 13.42 7.63
CA MET A 133 15.80 14.74 7.12
C MET A 133 14.62 15.40 6.44
N GLU A 134 14.38 16.66 6.78
CA GLU A 134 13.31 17.48 6.23
C GLU A 134 13.87 18.52 5.27
N VAL A 135 13.16 18.74 4.17
CA VAL A 135 13.49 19.77 3.18
C VAL A 135 12.21 20.50 2.80
N ASN A 136 11.90 21.59 3.51
CA ASN A 136 10.75 22.42 3.20
C ASN A 136 11.18 23.57 2.26
N SER A 137 10.94 23.42 0.95
CA SER A 137 11.33 24.44 -0.04
C SER A 137 10.42 25.67 0.00
N LYS A 138 9.21 25.54 0.56
CA LYS A 138 8.28 26.67 0.73
C LYS A 138 8.67 27.54 1.91
N THR A 139 8.96 26.90 3.05
CA THR A 139 9.26 27.56 4.32
C THR A 139 10.34 26.78 5.08
N PRO A 140 11.65 27.02 4.82
CA PRO A 140 12.76 26.18 5.28
C PRO A 140 12.85 25.88 6.78
N GLU A 141 12.33 26.76 7.63
CA GLU A 141 12.39 26.64 9.09
C GLU A 141 11.09 26.12 9.72
N GLN A 142 10.06 25.85 8.90
CA GLN A 142 8.76 25.39 9.38
C GLN A 142 8.59 23.89 9.16
N PRO A 143 7.98 23.16 10.11
CA PRO A 143 7.68 21.75 9.92
C PRO A 143 6.76 21.53 8.72
N ILE A 144 6.89 20.37 8.09
CA ILE A 144 6.16 20.02 6.88
C ILE A 144 4.74 19.57 7.24
N HIS A 145 3.76 20.43 6.94
CA HIS A 145 2.35 20.16 7.13
C HIS A 145 1.60 20.13 5.79
N ILE A 146 0.66 19.20 5.66
CA ILE A 146 -0.27 19.14 4.52
C ILE A 146 -1.70 18.82 4.99
N VAL A 147 -2.70 19.10 4.15
CA VAL A 147 -4.06 18.59 4.35
C VAL A 147 -4.10 17.14 3.87
N TYR A 148 -4.28 16.18 4.76
CA TYR A 148 -4.30 14.76 4.38
C TYR A 148 -5.10 13.89 5.34
N VAL A 149 -5.21 12.60 5.03
CA VAL A 149 -5.77 11.58 5.93
C VAL A 149 -4.61 10.88 6.63
N PRO A 150 -4.31 11.16 7.92
CA PRO A 150 -3.12 10.63 8.60
C PRO A 150 -3.05 9.11 8.58
N SER A 151 -4.19 8.43 8.75
CA SER A 151 -4.25 6.96 8.71
C SER A 151 -3.86 6.34 7.36
N HIS A 152 -4.09 7.02 6.25
CA HIS A 152 -3.65 6.56 4.92
C HIS A 152 -2.13 6.67 4.79
N LEU A 153 -1.57 7.80 5.23
CA LEU A 153 -0.13 8.03 5.24
C LEU A 153 0.58 7.03 6.16
N TYR A 154 0.08 6.87 7.38
CA TYR A 154 0.56 5.89 8.35
C TYR A 154 0.60 4.48 7.76
N HIS A 155 -0.48 4.02 7.11
CA HIS A 155 -0.53 2.69 6.53
C HIS A 155 0.58 2.45 5.50
N MET A 156 0.80 3.42 4.59
CA MET A 156 1.86 3.32 3.58
C MET A 156 3.25 3.25 4.23
N LEU A 157 3.51 4.14 5.19
CA LEU A 157 4.80 4.21 5.87
C LEU A 157 5.06 2.95 6.70
N PHE A 158 4.06 2.47 7.43
CA PHE A 158 4.14 1.25 8.24
C PHE A 158 4.49 0.03 7.38
N GLU A 159 3.82 -0.17 6.25
CA GLU A 159 4.14 -1.29 5.35
C GLU A 159 5.55 -1.16 4.75
N LEU A 160 5.98 0.05 4.39
CA LEU A 160 7.34 0.27 3.89
C LEU A 160 8.41 0.05 4.96
N PHE A 161 8.20 0.53 6.19
CA PHE A 161 9.14 0.33 7.30
C PHE A 161 9.29 -1.14 7.65
N LYS A 162 8.20 -1.91 7.76
CA LYS A 162 8.29 -3.37 7.95
C LYS A 162 9.16 -4.05 6.89
N ASN A 163 8.96 -3.70 5.61
CA ASN A 163 9.73 -4.27 4.51
C ASN A 163 11.21 -3.89 4.58
N ALA A 164 11.51 -2.60 4.84
CA ALA A 164 12.87 -2.08 4.97
C ALA A 164 13.61 -2.69 6.17
N MET A 165 12.93 -2.79 7.32
CA MET A 165 13.47 -3.40 8.54
C MET A 165 13.76 -4.88 8.33
N ARG A 166 12.80 -5.64 7.78
CA ARG A 166 12.98 -7.05 7.43
C ARG A 166 14.21 -7.25 6.55
N ALA A 167 14.27 -6.53 5.42
CA ALA A 167 15.35 -6.68 4.45
C ALA A 167 16.71 -6.31 5.08
N THR A 168 16.75 -5.25 5.90
CA THR A 168 17.98 -4.80 6.56
C THR A 168 18.49 -5.85 7.56
N VAL A 169 17.61 -6.36 8.42
CA VAL A 169 17.96 -7.37 9.43
C VAL A 169 18.40 -8.68 8.78
N GLU A 170 17.60 -9.23 7.86
CA GLU A 170 17.91 -10.50 7.17
C GLU A 170 19.23 -10.42 6.36
N THR A 171 19.57 -9.25 5.81
CA THR A 171 20.82 -9.07 5.06
C THR A 171 22.05 -8.95 5.99
N HIS A 172 21.86 -8.48 7.22
CA HIS A 172 22.94 -8.12 8.15
C HIS A 172 23.00 -9.04 9.38
N GLU A 173 22.43 -10.25 9.33
CA GLU A 173 22.39 -11.19 10.46
C GLU A 173 23.76 -11.47 11.10
N THR A 174 24.84 -11.45 10.31
CA THR A 174 26.22 -11.68 10.76
C THR A 174 27.01 -10.39 11.02
N SER A 175 26.42 -9.22 10.76
CA SER A 175 27.08 -7.93 10.94
C SER A 175 26.97 -7.47 12.40
N PRO A 176 27.97 -6.73 12.92
CA PRO A 176 27.97 -6.26 14.31
C PRO A 176 26.94 -5.15 14.59
N GLY A 177 26.31 -4.59 13.56
CA GLY A 177 25.30 -3.54 13.68
C GLY A 177 24.48 -3.40 12.40
N LEU A 178 23.31 -2.78 12.54
CA LEU A 178 22.38 -2.59 11.44
C LEU A 178 22.53 -1.18 10.87
N PRO A 179 22.60 -1.01 9.53
CA PRO A 179 22.58 0.31 8.94
C PRO A 179 21.20 0.98 9.17
N PRO A 180 21.17 2.29 9.46
CA PRO A 180 19.91 2.97 9.71
C PRO A 180 19.08 3.13 8.43
N ILE A 181 17.76 3.13 8.59
CA ILE A 181 16.81 3.47 7.53
C ILE A 181 16.77 4.99 7.41
N LYS A 182 17.07 5.51 6.22
CA LYS A 182 17.11 6.95 5.96
C LYS A 182 15.80 7.41 5.36
N VAL A 183 15.12 8.35 6.00
CA VAL A 183 13.89 8.98 5.53
C VAL A 183 14.15 10.43 5.16
N ARG A 184 13.75 10.83 3.96
CA ARG A 184 13.77 12.22 3.51
C ARG A 184 12.35 12.67 3.20
N VAL A 185 11.89 13.72 3.87
CA VAL A 185 10.60 14.36 3.62
C VAL A 185 10.88 15.70 2.95
N ALA A 186 10.36 15.89 1.74
CA ALA A 186 10.56 17.11 0.97
C ALA A 186 9.22 17.71 0.55
N LEU A 187 9.00 18.99 0.86
CA LEU A 187 7.82 19.74 0.42
C LEU A 187 8.23 20.75 -0.65
N GLY A 188 7.71 20.57 -1.85
CA GLY A 188 7.84 21.48 -2.98
C GLY A 188 6.57 22.32 -3.20
N HIS A 189 6.48 22.94 -4.39
CA HIS A 189 5.31 23.72 -4.79
C HIS A 189 4.07 22.83 -5.00
N GLU A 190 4.23 21.75 -5.77
CA GLU A 190 3.16 20.84 -6.19
C GLU A 190 3.17 19.53 -5.40
N ASP A 191 4.35 19.04 -5.02
CA ASP A 191 4.51 17.70 -4.45
C ASP A 191 5.03 17.74 -3.01
N LEU A 192 4.48 16.84 -2.19
CA LEU A 192 5.13 16.31 -1.00
C LEU A 192 5.73 14.96 -1.37
N THR A 193 7.03 14.79 -1.15
CA THR A 193 7.76 13.55 -1.43
C THR A 193 8.36 12.98 -0.16
N ILE A 194 8.13 11.70 0.09
CA ILE A 194 8.76 10.95 1.19
C ILE A 194 9.58 9.82 0.59
N LYS A 195 10.91 9.91 0.72
CA LYS A 195 11.83 8.85 0.29
C LYS A 195 12.36 8.10 1.49
N MET A 196 12.08 6.80 1.55
CA MET A 196 12.66 5.86 2.51
C MET A 196 13.76 5.07 1.81
N SER A 197 14.94 4.93 2.42
CA SER A 197 16.07 4.21 1.85
C SER A 197 16.66 3.28 2.88
N ASP A 198 16.73 2.00 2.55
CA ASP A 198 17.38 0.95 3.33
C ASP A 198 18.72 0.53 2.71
N ARG A 199 19.45 -0.29 3.46
CA ARG A 199 20.60 -1.05 2.95
C ARG A 199 20.34 -2.54 3.09
N GLY A 200 19.15 -3.00 2.76
CA GLY A 200 18.71 -4.39 2.88
C GLY A 200 19.05 -5.27 1.69
N GLY A 201 20.21 -5.06 1.04
CA GLY A 201 20.71 -5.92 -0.05
C GLY A 201 20.02 -5.73 -1.40
N GLY A 202 18.87 -5.07 -1.46
CA GLY A 202 18.20 -4.71 -2.71
C GLY A 202 17.53 -5.88 -3.44
N VAL A 203 16.97 -5.57 -4.61
CA VAL A 203 16.14 -6.46 -5.42
C VAL A 203 16.54 -6.34 -6.90
N PRO A 204 16.76 -7.46 -7.61
CA PRO A 204 17.02 -7.44 -9.05
C PRO A 204 15.92 -6.72 -9.82
N LEU A 205 16.28 -5.91 -10.80
CA LEU A 205 15.34 -5.09 -11.59
C LEU A 205 14.16 -5.89 -12.15
N ARG A 206 14.41 -7.11 -12.66
CA ARG A 206 13.39 -8.04 -13.19
C ARG A 206 12.27 -8.37 -12.19
N LYS A 207 12.53 -8.26 -10.88
CA LYS A 207 11.55 -8.59 -9.83
C LYS A 207 10.78 -7.36 -9.32
N ILE A 208 11.21 -6.14 -9.62
CA ILE A 208 10.61 -4.91 -9.06
C ILE A 208 9.12 -4.79 -9.38
N GLU A 209 8.74 -4.97 -10.64
CA GLU A 209 7.32 -4.90 -11.03
C GLU A 209 6.49 -6.00 -10.35
N ARG A 210 7.09 -7.18 -10.14
CA ARG A 210 6.44 -8.30 -9.49
C ARG A 210 6.18 -8.05 -8.01
N LEU A 211 6.90 -7.16 -7.34
CA LEU A 211 6.64 -6.80 -5.93
C LEU A 211 5.26 -6.15 -5.73
N PHE A 212 4.67 -5.60 -6.79
CA PHE A 212 3.31 -5.06 -6.77
C PHE A 212 2.24 -6.06 -7.23
N SER A 213 2.63 -7.29 -7.60
CA SER A 213 1.70 -8.31 -8.05
C SER A 213 1.04 -9.01 -6.86
N TYR A 214 -0.29 -9.01 -6.79
CA TYR A 214 -1.04 -9.68 -5.70
C TYR A 214 -0.79 -11.20 -5.63
N MET A 215 -0.47 -11.84 -6.76
CA MET A 215 -0.20 -13.28 -6.83
C MET A 215 1.29 -13.62 -6.58
N TYR A 216 2.13 -12.62 -6.25
CA TYR A 216 3.55 -12.77 -5.96
C TYR A 216 3.86 -12.39 -4.50
N SER A 217 4.41 -13.33 -3.73
CA SER A 217 4.92 -13.07 -2.39
C SER A 217 6.23 -13.82 -2.19
N THR A 218 7.13 -13.23 -1.42
CA THR A 218 8.40 -13.84 -0.98
C THR A 218 8.31 -14.41 0.44
N ALA A 219 7.21 -14.17 1.15
CA ALA A 219 6.97 -14.70 2.48
C ALA A 219 6.30 -16.09 2.41
N PRO A 220 6.56 -16.98 3.38
CA PRO A 220 5.79 -18.21 3.54
C PRO A 220 4.30 -17.89 3.67
N SER A 221 3.44 -18.75 3.11
CA SER A 221 1.99 -18.56 3.20
C SER A 221 1.55 -18.53 4.67
N PRO A 222 0.86 -17.48 5.14
CA PRO A 222 0.40 -17.41 6.53
C PRO A 222 -0.67 -18.46 6.87
N VAL A 223 -1.18 -19.20 5.89
CA VAL A 223 -2.22 -20.24 6.03
C VAL A 223 -1.73 -21.44 6.89
N HIS A 224 -0.42 -21.60 7.06
CA HIS A 224 0.16 -22.64 7.93
C HIS A 224 0.70 -22.10 9.26
N VAL A 225 0.52 -20.81 9.56
CA VAL A 225 0.92 -20.26 10.86
C VAL A 225 -0.24 -20.51 11.81
N ASP A 226 -0.09 -21.54 12.65
CA ASP A 226 -0.96 -21.80 13.81
C ASP A 226 -1.27 -20.49 14.54
N ASN A 227 -2.43 -20.47 15.22
CA ASN A 227 -2.98 -19.44 16.12
C ASN A 227 -2.03 -18.91 17.25
N SER A 228 -0.73 -19.08 17.10
CA SER A 228 0.32 -18.37 17.82
C SER A 228 0.15 -16.86 17.68
N ARG A 229 0.16 -16.17 18.82
CA ARG A 229 -0.21 -14.77 19.04
C ARG A 229 0.74 -13.73 18.40
N ASN A 230 1.60 -14.13 17.47
CA ASN A 230 2.58 -13.26 16.84
C ASN A 230 2.27 -13.12 15.35
N ALA A 231 1.64 -12.01 14.96
CA ALA A 231 1.46 -11.68 13.55
C ALA A 231 2.85 -11.53 12.91
N PRO A 232 3.22 -12.36 11.90
CA PRO A 232 4.53 -12.26 11.27
C PRO A 232 4.70 -10.89 10.61
N LEU A 233 5.94 -10.38 10.58
CA LEU A 233 6.26 -9.07 9.98
C LEU A 233 5.88 -8.99 8.49
N ALA A 234 5.81 -10.15 7.82
CA ALA A 234 5.33 -10.32 6.46
C ALA A 234 4.08 -11.24 6.40
N GLY A 235 3.11 -10.85 5.55
CA GLY A 235 1.83 -11.57 5.36
C GLY A 235 1.58 -12.00 3.92
N PHE A 236 0.33 -11.91 3.46
CA PHE A 236 -0.14 -12.32 2.12
C PHE A 236 0.56 -11.66 0.90
N GLY A 237 1.48 -10.72 1.10
CA GLY A 237 2.12 -9.97 0.01
C GLY A 237 1.32 -8.77 -0.52
N TYR A 238 0.23 -8.39 0.18
CA TYR A 238 -0.67 -7.32 -0.27
C TYR A 238 -0.24 -5.91 0.19
N GLY A 239 0.74 -5.79 1.09
CA GLY A 239 1.14 -4.52 1.70
C GLY A 239 1.61 -3.47 0.69
N LEU A 240 2.56 -3.83 -0.19
CA LEU A 240 3.07 -2.92 -1.22
C LEU A 240 2.03 -2.47 -2.25
N PRO A 241 1.27 -3.38 -2.90
CA PRO A 241 0.26 -2.94 -3.86
C PRO A 241 -0.86 -2.11 -3.21
N ILE A 242 -1.33 -2.47 -2.02
CA ILE A 242 -2.33 -1.67 -1.30
C ILE A 242 -1.77 -0.29 -0.91
N SER A 243 -0.54 -0.22 -0.44
CA SER A 243 0.12 1.07 -0.13
C SER A 243 0.20 1.97 -1.36
N ARG A 244 0.49 1.38 -2.54
CA ARG A 244 0.46 2.14 -3.81
C ARG A 244 -0.93 2.63 -4.17
N LEU A 245 -1.99 1.87 -3.90
CA LEU A 245 -3.37 2.34 -4.09
C LEU A 245 -3.71 3.51 -3.16
N TYR A 246 -3.29 3.46 -1.89
CA TYR A 246 -3.46 4.59 -0.96
C TYR A 246 -2.78 5.87 -1.47
N ALA A 247 -1.57 5.78 -2.03
CA ALA A 247 -0.91 6.92 -2.65
C ALA A 247 -1.68 7.43 -3.88
N LYS A 248 -2.06 6.52 -4.79
CA LYS A 248 -2.78 6.85 -6.04
C LYS A 248 -4.19 7.37 -5.83
N TYR A 249 -4.82 7.07 -4.69
CA TYR A 249 -6.20 7.44 -4.41
C TYR A 249 -6.41 8.95 -4.44
N PHE A 250 -5.45 9.74 -3.94
CA PHE A 250 -5.44 11.21 -4.04
C PHE A 250 -4.36 11.72 -5.02
N GLN A 251 -4.29 11.12 -6.21
CA GLN A 251 -3.40 11.51 -7.33
C GLN A 251 -1.89 11.44 -7.06
N GLY A 252 -1.47 10.78 -5.98
CA GLY A 252 -0.07 10.45 -5.71
C GLY A 252 0.42 9.21 -6.46
N ASP A 253 1.59 8.71 -6.06
CA ASP A 253 2.09 7.39 -6.45
C ASP A 253 3.09 6.85 -5.41
N LEU A 254 3.34 5.55 -5.46
CA LEU A 254 4.41 4.89 -4.71
C LEU A 254 5.30 4.13 -5.70
N GLN A 255 6.59 4.43 -5.68
CA GLN A 255 7.59 3.86 -6.58
C GLN A 255 8.75 3.25 -5.79
N LEU A 256 9.34 2.17 -6.35
CA LEU A 256 10.48 1.47 -5.78
C LEU A 256 11.66 1.53 -6.75
N TYR A 257 12.84 1.85 -6.23
CA TYR A 257 14.10 1.84 -6.95
C TYR A 257 15.11 1.04 -6.14
N SER A 258 15.64 -0.02 -6.70
CA SER A 258 16.55 -0.90 -5.97
C SER A 258 17.87 -1.07 -6.70
N MET A 259 18.93 -1.22 -5.91
CA MET A 259 20.26 -1.55 -6.37
C MET A 259 20.62 -2.91 -5.76
N GLU A 260 20.55 -3.96 -6.59
CA GLU A 260 20.89 -5.32 -6.18
C GLU A 260 22.32 -5.37 -5.61
N GLY A 261 22.46 -5.98 -4.43
CA GLY A 261 23.70 -6.02 -3.65
C GLY A 261 23.90 -4.83 -2.71
N TYR A 262 22.99 -3.83 -2.70
CA TYR A 262 23.13 -2.65 -1.84
C TYR A 262 21.88 -2.37 -1.00
N GLY A 263 20.74 -2.06 -1.61
CA GLY A 263 19.54 -1.62 -0.89
C GLY A 263 18.43 -1.10 -1.78
N THR A 264 17.32 -0.71 -1.16
CA THR A 264 16.14 -0.22 -1.86
C THR A 264 15.75 1.19 -1.39
N ALA A 265 15.23 1.99 -2.32
CA ALA A 265 14.59 3.26 -2.05
C ALA A 265 13.11 3.19 -2.46
N ALA A 266 12.22 3.46 -1.51
CA ALA A 266 10.80 3.62 -1.74
C ALA A 266 10.44 5.11 -1.69
N VAL A 267 9.66 5.59 -2.67
CA VAL A 267 9.26 6.99 -2.77
C VAL A 267 7.75 7.09 -2.83
N ILE A 268 7.17 7.79 -1.86
CA ILE A 268 5.76 8.19 -1.85
C ILE A 268 5.68 9.63 -2.37
N TYR A 269 4.84 9.85 -3.37
CA TYR A 269 4.47 11.17 -3.86
C TYR A 269 3.03 11.46 -3.46
N LEU A 270 2.80 12.64 -2.89
CA LEU A 270 1.48 13.17 -2.53
C LEU A 270 1.35 14.58 -3.07
N LYS A 271 0.12 15.02 -3.35
CA LYS A 271 -0.15 16.41 -3.71
C LYS A 271 0.01 17.31 -2.50
N ALA A 272 0.77 18.40 -2.68
CA ALA A 272 0.98 19.41 -1.64
C ALA A 272 -0.26 20.30 -1.45
N LEU A 273 -1.09 20.44 -2.49
CA LEU A 273 -2.30 21.27 -2.50
C LEU A 273 -3.54 20.38 -2.43
N SER A 274 -4.42 20.63 -1.47
CA SER A 274 -5.68 19.88 -1.32
C SER A 274 -6.63 20.01 -2.51
N SER A 275 -6.56 21.13 -3.25
CA SER A 275 -7.34 21.36 -4.46
C SER A 275 -7.01 20.39 -5.60
N GLU A 276 -5.82 19.78 -5.56
CA GLU A 276 -5.37 18.79 -6.54
C GLU A 276 -5.51 17.35 -6.03
N SER A 277 -5.79 17.17 -4.74
CA SER A 277 -6.00 15.88 -4.09
C SER A 277 -7.41 15.33 -4.36
N VAL A 278 -7.69 15.02 -5.63
CA VAL A 278 -8.98 14.48 -6.09
C VAL A 278 -8.99 12.95 -6.05
N GLU A 279 -10.14 12.35 -5.70
CA GLU A 279 -10.28 10.89 -5.71
C GLU A 279 -10.05 10.28 -7.10
N ARG A 280 -9.24 9.22 -7.15
CA ARG A 280 -9.06 8.39 -8.34
C ARG A 280 -9.94 7.14 -8.25
N LEU A 281 -11.08 7.14 -8.95
CA LEU A 281 -12.08 6.07 -8.84
C LEU A 281 -12.12 5.14 -10.05
N PRO A 282 -12.36 3.83 -9.84
CA PRO A 282 -12.57 2.88 -10.93
C PRO A 282 -13.98 3.02 -11.52
N VAL A 283 -14.08 3.43 -12.79
CA VAL A 283 -15.37 3.52 -13.50
C VAL A 283 -15.60 2.28 -14.36
N PHE A 284 -16.76 1.64 -14.25
CA PHE A 284 -17.15 0.53 -15.13
C PHE A 284 -17.75 1.08 -16.43
N ASN A 285 -17.14 0.74 -17.56
CA ASN A 285 -17.56 1.15 -18.90
C ASN A 285 -17.03 0.14 -19.94
N LYS A 286 -17.27 0.39 -21.24
CA LYS A 286 -16.79 -0.48 -22.33
C LYS A 286 -15.27 -0.67 -22.31
N SER A 287 -14.49 0.36 -21.96
CA SER A 287 -13.03 0.25 -21.85
C SER A 287 -12.63 -0.71 -20.72
N ALA A 288 -13.29 -0.60 -19.56
CA ALA A 288 -13.04 -1.52 -18.44
C ALA A 288 -13.43 -2.97 -18.78
N LEU A 289 -14.50 -3.17 -19.54
CA LEU A 289 -14.91 -4.51 -19.98
C LEU A 289 -13.88 -5.17 -20.92
N ARG A 290 -13.27 -4.39 -21.83
CA ARG A 290 -12.25 -4.89 -22.76
C ARG A 290 -11.04 -5.50 -22.04
N HIS A 291 -10.64 -4.95 -20.89
CA HIS A 291 -9.55 -5.51 -20.09
C HIS A 291 -9.82 -6.94 -19.62
N TYR A 292 -11.08 -7.34 -19.41
CA TYR A 292 -11.42 -8.70 -18.98
C TYR A 292 -11.61 -9.68 -20.15
N GLN A 293 -11.68 -9.15 -21.37
CA GLN A 293 -11.93 -9.93 -22.59
C GLN A 293 -10.68 -10.07 -23.46
N SER A 294 -9.56 -9.45 -23.09
CA SER A 294 -8.31 -9.54 -23.84
C SER A 294 -7.80 -10.97 -23.84
N SER A 295 -7.55 -11.49 -25.05
CA SER A 295 -6.86 -12.77 -25.26
C SER A 295 -5.35 -12.59 -25.19
N SER A 296 -4.61 -13.70 -25.14
CA SER A 296 -3.16 -13.66 -25.32
C SER A 296 -2.82 -13.05 -26.68
N GLU A 297 -2.04 -11.99 -26.68
CA GLU A 297 -1.48 -11.37 -27.88
C GLU A 297 -0.04 -11.87 -28.06
N ALA A 298 0.49 -11.79 -29.30
CA ALA A 298 1.90 -12.05 -29.53
C ALA A 298 2.73 -10.92 -28.91
N ASP A 299 3.91 -11.25 -28.37
CA ASP A 299 4.78 -10.23 -27.80
C ASP A 299 5.17 -9.18 -28.85
N ASP A 300 5.10 -7.91 -28.48
CA ASP A 300 5.46 -6.77 -29.35
C ASP A 300 6.95 -6.75 -29.72
N TRP A 301 7.79 -7.47 -28.97
CA TRP A 301 9.25 -7.47 -29.10
C TRP A 301 9.81 -8.88 -29.20
N CYS A 302 11.00 -9.00 -29.79
CA CYS A 302 11.66 -10.28 -29.98
C CYS A 302 11.95 -10.98 -28.65
N MET A 303 11.43 -12.19 -28.50
CA MET A 303 11.77 -13.09 -27.41
C MET A 303 12.91 -14.02 -27.83
N PRO A 304 14.06 -14.02 -27.16
CA PRO A 304 15.17 -14.89 -27.51
C PRO A 304 14.81 -16.37 -27.24
N SER A 305 15.42 -17.28 -28.01
CA SER A 305 15.32 -18.71 -27.76
C SER A 305 15.84 -19.04 -26.36
N LYS A 306 15.17 -19.98 -25.66
CA LYS A 306 15.66 -20.55 -24.40
C LYS A 306 17.00 -21.28 -24.60
N GLU A 307 17.24 -21.75 -25.82
CA GLU A 307 18.47 -22.40 -26.25
C GLU A 307 19.07 -21.57 -27.39
N PRO A 308 19.78 -20.47 -27.07
CA PRO A 308 20.43 -19.67 -28.10
C PRO A 308 21.54 -20.49 -28.76
N LYS A 309 21.62 -20.42 -30.09
CA LYS A 309 22.61 -21.17 -30.85
C LYS A 309 24.02 -20.79 -30.41
N ASN A 310 24.83 -21.78 -30.01
CA ASN A 310 26.23 -21.57 -29.70
C ASN A 310 27.00 -21.29 -31.00
N LEU A 311 27.57 -20.08 -31.12
CA LEU A 311 28.38 -19.66 -32.27
C LEU A 311 29.89 -19.84 -32.03
N GLY A 312 30.29 -20.41 -30.89
CA GLY A 312 31.68 -20.74 -30.58
C GLY A 312 32.21 -21.83 -31.51
N LYS A 313 33.29 -21.55 -32.23
CA LYS A 313 33.84 -22.44 -33.28
C LYS A 313 34.68 -23.62 -32.76
N PHE A 314 34.92 -23.76 -31.45
CA PHE A 314 35.76 -24.82 -30.88
C PHE A 314 35.25 -25.25 -29.51
N GLU A 315 34.81 -26.50 -29.38
CA GLU A 315 34.77 -27.18 -28.09
C GLU A 315 36.23 -27.50 -27.72
N ARG A 316 36.73 -26.91 -26.63
CA ARG A 316 38.01 -27.33 -26.07
C ARG A 316 37.84 -28.76 -25.54
N THR A 317 38.18 -29.74 -26.36
CA THR A 317 38.47 -31.10 -25.90
C THR A 317 39.68 -31.01 -24.98
N HIS A 318 39.44 -31.17 -23.68
CA HIS A 318 40.48 -31.49 -22.69
C HIS A 318 40.86 -32.96 -22.79
#